data_AF-A0A3B9HND6-F1
#
_entry.id   AF-A0A3B9HND6-F1
#
_cell.length_a   1.000
_cell.length_b   1.000
_cell.length_c   1.000
_cell.angle_alpha   90.00
_cell.angle_beta   90.00
_cell.angle_gamma   90.00
#
_symmetry.space_group_name_H-M   'P 1'
#
loop_
_entity.id
_entity.type
_entity.pdbx_description
1 polymer ?
#
loop_
_entity_poly.entity_id
_entity_poly.type
_entity_poly.pdbx_seq_one_letter_code
_entity_poly.pdbx_strand_id
1 'polypeptide(L)'
;KVKADHITDLGSGAGGVMPAVVKALNADREMPVRLLLTDLHPNQRSVRLIEAQKLSWMNYHPEPVDATRMETVPGGLKTMIASFHHLPPGMAKQVLQSASEQKQPLLIYEVAENKIPLIAWWLFLPISLALLIIMSLFMTPFCRPLTWQQLVFTYLIPVIPVMYAWDGQASLVRTYTFDDIRELTGSPSTDYVWDVGPAMNAKGKRSGYYIFGHPVK
;
A
#
# COMPACT_ATOMS: atom_id res chain seq x y z
N LYS A 1 6.18 6.54 18.63
CA LYS A 1 5.08 7.51 18.84
C LYS A 1 3.82 6.81 19.38
N VAL A 2 3.43 5.67 18.81
CA VAL A 2 2.36 4.79 19.33
C VAL A 2 2.99 3.47 19.79
N LYS A 3 2.50 2.89 20.90
CA LYS A 3 2.84 1.51 21.29
C LYS A 3 1.75 0.59 20.77
N ALA A 4 2.10 -0.33 19.89
CA ALA A 4 1.18 -1.34 19.36
C ALA A 4 1.91 -2.69 19.27
N ASP A 5 1.24 -3.74 19.71
CA ASP A 5 1.65 -5.15 19.61
C ASP A 5 1.07 -5.85 18.37
N HIS A 6 0.19 -5.16 17.64
CA HIS A 6 -0.43 -5.63 16.42
C HIS A 6 -0.60 -4.53 15.37
N ILE A 7 -0.49 -4.94 14.11
CA ILE A 7 -0.66 -4.12 12.91
C ILE A 7 -1.83 -4.70 12.12
N THR A 8 -2.74 -3.82 11.72
CA THR A 8 -3.86 -4.14 10.81
C THR A 8 -3.61 -3.42 9.50
N ASP A 9 -3.22 -4.17 8.47
CA ASP A 9 -2.93 -3.63 7.15
C ASP A 9 -4.20 -3.60 6.31
N LEU A 10 -4.49 -2.44 5.72
CA LEU A 10 -5.71 -2.11 4.99
C LEU A 10 -5.41 -2.06 3.49
N GLY A 11 -6.20 -2.79 2.70
CA GLY A 11 -5.98 -2.94 1.27
C GLY A 11 -4.74 -3.79 0.97
N SER A 12 -4.55 -4.85 1.75
CA SER A 12 -3.40 -5.75 1.65
C SER A 12 -3.40 -6.59 0.37
N GLY A 13 -4.52 -6.71 -0.35
CA GLY A 13 -4.65 -7.53 -1.54
C GLY A 13 -4.23 -8.98 -1.28
N ALA A 14 -3.19 -9.45 -1.96
CA ALA A 14 -2.63 -10.79 -1.79
C ALA A 14 -1.54 -10.89 -0.70
N GLY A 15 -1.38 -9.87 0.15
CA GLY A 15 -0.43 -9.81 1.26
C GLY A 15 0.67 -8.78 1.08
N GLY A 16 1.00 -8.37 -0.16
CA GLY A 16 1.96 -7.29 -0.42
C GLY A 16 3.31 -7.46 0.28
N VAL A 17 3.91 -6.34 0.72
CA VAL A 17 5.23 -6.32 1.36
C VAL A 17 5.18 -6.54 2.88
N MET A 18 4.02 -6.33 3.51
CA MET A 18 3.89 -6.33 4.96
C MET A 18 4.29 -7.64 5.67
N PRO A 19 4.01 -8.85 5.13
CA PRO A 19 4.53 -10.09 5.68
C PRO A 19 6.06 -10.11 5.82
N ALA A 20 6.78 -9.59 4.82
CA ALA A 20 8.24 -9.52 4.87
C ALA A 20 8.72 -8.47 5.89
N VAL A 21 8.04 -7.31 5.96
CA VAL A 21 8.34 -6.25 6.93
C VAL A 21 8.16 -6.75 8.36
N VAL A 22 7.02 -7.37 8.68
CA VAL A 22 6.73 -7.84 10.04
C VAL A 22 7.61 -9.04 10.40
N LYS A 23 7.92 -9.92 9.44
CA LYS A 23 8.92 -10.99 9.65
C LYS A 23 10.28 -10.41 10.03
N ALA A 24 10.75 -9.37 9.33
CA ALA A 24 12.01 -8.70 9.65
C ALA A 24 11.94 -7.98 11.01
N LEU A 25 10.82 -7.33 11.33
CA LEU A 25 10.60 -6.67 12.61
C LEU A 25 10.63 -7.64 13.79
N ASN A 26 10.16 -8.87 13.58
CA ASN A 26 10.10 -9.92 14.59
C ASN A 26 11.40 -10.72 14.74
N ALA A 27 12.40 -10.51 13.88
CA ALA A 27 13.62 -11.31 13.88
C ALA A 27 14.35 -11.32 15.24
N ASP A 28 14.39 -10.17 15.92
CA ASP A 28 15.10 -9.98 17.19
C ASP A 28 14.15 -9.64 18.37
N ARG A 29 12.85 -9.93 18.24
CA ARG A 29 11.85 -9.61 19.27
C ARG A 29 11.48 -10.83 20.10
N GLU A 30 11.55 -10.69 21.42
CA GLU A 30 11.00 -11.69 22.36
C GLU A 30 9.46 -11.81 22.24
N MET A 31 8.78 -10.67 22.06
CA MET A 31 7.34 -10.63 21.82
C MET A 31 7.06 -10.20 20.36
N PRO A 32 6.62 -11.13 19.50
CA PRO A 32 6.39 -10.83 18.09
C PRO A 32 5.19 -9.90 17.92
N VAL A 33 5.32 -8.94 17.00
CA VAL A 33 4.22 -8.12 16.50
C VAL A 33 3.33 -8.99 15.63
N ARG A 34 2.01 -8.92 15.86
CA ARG A 34 1.01 -9.61 15.05
C ARG A 34 0.62 -8.77 13.83
N LEU A 35 0.44 -9.41 12.69
CA LEU A 35 -0.02 -8.81 11.45
C LEU A 35 -1.40 -9.39 11.08
N LEU A 36 -2.37 -8.52 10.92
CA LEU A 36 -3.66 -8.84 10.32
C LEU A 36 -3.76 -8.15 8.96
N LEU A 37 -3.84 -8.93 7.90
CA LEU A 37 -4.05 -8.44 6.54
C LEU A 37 -5.56 -8.31 6.29
N THR A 38 -5.98 -7.23 5.65
CA THR A 38 -7.40 -6.96 5.37
C THR A 38 -7.57 -6.33 4.00
N ASP A 39 -8.75 -6.49 3.41
CA ASP A 39 -9.09 -5.87 2.13
C ASP A 39 -10.59 -5.61 2.07
N LEU A 40 -11.00 -4.65 1.24
CA LEU A 40 -12.42 -4.41 0.96
C LEU A 40 -13.02 -5.56 0.13
N HIS A 41 -12.20 -6.21 -0.71
CA HIS A 41 -12.59 -7.33 -1.55
C HIS A 41 -11.64 -8.52 -1.35
N PRO A 42 -11.70 -9.18 -0.18
CA PRO A 42 -10.75 -10.22 0.19
C PRO A 42 -10.76 -11.36 -0.83
N ASN A 43 -9.59 -11.61 -1.44
CA ASN A 43 -9.43 -12.71 -2.37
C ASN A 43 -9.32 -14.03 -1.58
N GLN A 44 -10.36 -14.87 -1.67
CA GLN A 44 -10.44 -16.12 -0.91
C GLN A 44 -9.29 -17.10 -1.19
N ARG A 45 -8.65 -17.04 -2.36
CA ARG A 45 -7.45 -17.83 -2.65
C ARG A 45 -6.25 -17.29 -1.87
N SER A 46 -6.04 -15.98 -1.85
CA SER A 46 -4.98 -15.34 -1.06
C SER A 46 -5.15 -15.59 0.44
N VAL A 47 -6.37 -15.44 0.95
CA VAL A 47 -6.73 -15.77 2.35
C VAL A 47 -6.27 -17.19 2.68
N ARG A 48 -6.69 -18.19 1.89
CA ARG A 48 -6.30 -19.59 2.11
C ARG A 48 -4.80 -19.82 2.03
N LEU A 49 -4.10 -19.20 1.08
CA LEU A 49 -2.65 -19.33 0.93
C LEU A 49 -1.88 -18.75 2.11
N ILE A 50 -2.38 -17.66 2.69
CA ILE A 50 -1.77 -17.02 3.87
C ILE A 50 -2.03 -17.85 5.12
N GLU A 51 -3.27 -18.25 5.36
CA GLU A 51 -3.63 -19.10 6.50
C GLU A 51 -2.95 -20.48 6.45
N ALA A 52 -2.74 -21.05 5.24
CA ALA A 52 -2.04 -22.32 5.07
C ALA A 52 -0.57 -22.29 5.53
N GLN A 53 0.05 -21.10 5.63
CA GLN A 53 1.41 -20.97 6.16
C GLN A 53 1.47 -21.20 7.68
N LYS A 54 0.33 -21.16 8.39
CA LYS A 54 0.21 -21.41 9.84
C LYS A 54 1.20 -20.60 10.68
N LEU A 55 1.46 -19.34 10.28
CA LEU A 55 2.35 -18.44 11.02
C LEU A 55 1.59 -17.85 12.20
N SER A 56 2.07 -18.05 13.43
CA SER A 56 1.40 -17.59 14.66
C SER A 56 1.26 -16.07 14.80
N TRP A 57 2.01 -15.32 14.01
CA TRP A 57 2.03 -13.86 14.02
C TRP A 57 1.34 -13.23 12.80
N MET A 58 0.77 -14.02 11.88
CA MET A 58 0.16 -13.49 10.65
C MET A 58 -1.16 -14.19 10.34
N ASN A 59 -2.19 -13.38 10.12
CA ASN A 59 -3.51 -13.82 9.68
C ASN A 59 -4.07 -12.92 8.58
N TYR A 60 -5.08 -13.41 7.88
CA TYR A 60 -5.85 -12.63 6.90
C TYR A 60 -7.33 -12.62 7.29
N HIS A 61 -7.93 -11.43 7.39
CA HIS A 61 -9.35 -11.27 7.67
C HIS A 61 -10.20 -11.67 6.45
N PRO A 62 -11.05 -12.72 6.54
CA PRO A 62 -11.71 -13.30 5.36
C PRO A 62 -12.88 -12.47 4.84
N GLU A 63 -13.42 -11.56 5.67
CA GLU A 63 -14.57 -10.71 5.35
C GLU A 63 -14.12 -9.29 4.93
N PRO A 64 -14.92 -8.59 4.11
CA PRO A 64 -14.67 -7.21 3.70
C PRO A 64 -14.40 -6.27 4.89
N VAL A 65 -13.33 -5.48 4.78
CA VAL A 65 -13.02 -4.40 5.73
C VAL A 65 -13.01 -3.07 4.98
N ASP A 66 -13.90 -2.16 5.38
CA ASP A 66 -14.00 -0.83 4.81
C ASP A 66 -13.10 0.15 5.56
N ALA A 67 -12.00 0.57 4.92
CA ALA A 67 -11.04 1.51 5.49
C ALA A 67 -11.64 2.91 5.75
N THR A 68 -12.79 3.26 5.15
CA THR A 68 -13.48 4.54 5.42
C THR A 68 -14.20 4.55 6.77
N ARG A 69 -14.29 3.38 7.43
CA ARG A 69 -15.04 3.15 8.67
C ARG A 69 -14.15 2.58 9.76
N MET A 70 -13.23 3.41 10.26
CA MET A 70 -12.19 3.04 11.22
C MET A 70 -12.73 2.48 12.55
N GLU A 71 -13.98 2.78 12.90
CA GLU A 71 -14.67 2.19 14.06
C GLU A 71 -14.94 0.68 13.92
N THR A 72 -15.01 0.19 12.67
CA THR A 72 -15.23 -1.24 12.35
C THR A 72 -13.93 -1.98 12.04
N VAL A 73 -12.85 -1.24 11.79
CA VAL A 73 -11.53 -1.81 11.50
C VAL A 73 -10.97 -2.46 12.77
N PRO A 74 -10.41 -3.68 12.69
CA PRO A 74 -9.72 -4.31 13.81
C PRO A 74 -8.67 -3.40 14.47
N GLY A 75 -8.41 -3.65 15.75
CA GLY A 75 -7.52 -2.82 16.57
C GLY A 75 -6.09 -2.66 16.02
N GLY A 76 -5.30 -1.85 16.73
CA GLY A 76 -3.86 -1.78 16.52
C GLY A 76 -3.44 -0.61 15.65
N LEU A 77 -2.19 -0.62 15.20
CA LEU A 77 -1.69 0.34 14.21
C LEU A 77 -2.27 0.00 12.85
N LYS A 78 -3.04 0.92 12.26
CA LYS A 78 -3.57 0.74 10.92
C LYS A 78 -2.47 1.09 9.93
N THR A 79 -2.27 0.26 8.93
CA THR A 79 -1.33 0.56 7.84
C THR A 79 -2.04 0.55 6.49
N MET A 80 -1.57 1.39 5.58
CA MET A 80 -1.90 1.31 4.15
C MET A 80 -0.60 1.43 3.38
N ILE A 81 -0.12 0.33 2.80
CA ILE A 81 1.18 0.28 2.13
C ILE A 81 0.98 0.11 0.63
N ALA A 82 1.30 1.16 -0.13
CA ALA A 82 1.11 1.21 -1.58
C ALA A 82 -0.33 0.90 -2.02
N SER A 83 -1.31 1.36 -1.25
CA SER A 83 -2.74 1.13 -1.51
C SER A 83 -3.59 2.40 -1.46
N PHE A 84 -3.08 3.49 -0.87
CA PHE A 84 -3.84 4.72 -0.65
C PHE A 84 -4.11 5.47 -1.96
N HIS A 85 -3.17 5.40 -2.92
CA HIS A 85 -3.34 5.97 -4.27
C HIS A 85 -4.44 5.29 -5.11
N HIS A 86 -5.02 4.18 -4.67
CA HIS A 86 -6.19 3.61 -5.33
C HIS A 86 -7.50 4.30 -4.92
N LEU A 87 -7.50 5.03 -3.81
CA LEU A 87 -8.69 5.71 -3.32
C LEU A 87 -8.91 7.01 -4.09
N PRO A 88 -10.13 7.28 -4.60
CA PRO A 88 -10.47 8.60 -5.11
C PRO A 88 -10.47 9.63 -3.97
N PRO A 89 -10.30 10.94 -4.25
CA PRO A 89 -10.11 11.96 -3.21
C PRO A 89 -11.19 11.97 -2.13
N GLY A 90 -12.45 11.72 -2.50
CA GLY A 90 -13.56 11.64 -1.54
C GLY A 90 -13.40 10.49 -0.53
N MET A 91 -13.00 9.30 -0.99
CA MET A 91 -12.75 8.15 -0.10
C MET A 91 -11.45 8.34 0.68
N ALA A 92 -10.39 8.85 0.06
CA ALA A 92 -9.13 9.15 0.73
C ALA A 92 -9.34 10.11 1.91
N LYS A 93 -10.15 11.16 1.70
CA LYS A 93 -10.58 12.09 2.76
C LYS A 93 -11.35 11.37 3.86
N GLN A 94 -12.30 10.50 3.52
CA GLN A 94 -13.06 9.73 4.52
C GLN A 94 -12.18 8.81 5.36
N VAL A 95 -11.21 8.12 4.77
CA VAL A 95 -10.24 7.29 5.52
C VAL A 95 -9.47 8.12 6.54
N LEU A 96 -8.92 9.25 6.12
CA LEU A 96 -8.16 10.15 7.00
C LEU A 96 -9.05 10.75 8.10
N GLN A 97 -10.23 11.24 7.73
CA GLN A 97 -11.19 11.82 8.65
C GLN A 97 -11.66 10.80 9.69
N SER A 98 -12.04 9.60 9.26
CA SER A 98 -12.46 8.50 10.15
C SER A 98 -11.35 8.14 11.14
N ALA A 99 -10.09 8.08 10.70
CA ALA A 99 -8.96 7.80 11.61
C ALA A 99 -8.79 8.88 12.66
N SER A 100 -8.89 10.16 12.26
CA SER A 100 -8.81 11.31 13.16
C SER A 100 -9.95 11.34 14.17
N GLU A 101 -11.20 11.21 13.72
CA GLU A 101 -12.40 11.25 14.55
C GLU A 101 -12.45 10.09 15.56
N GLN A 102 -12.06 8.89 15.13
CA GLN A 102 -12.01 7.70 15.98
C GLN A 102 -10.71 7.58 16.78
N LYS A 103 -9.82 8.59 16.69
CA LYS A 103 -8.52 8.66 17.38
C LYS A 103 -7.67 7.40 17.14
N GLN A 104 -7.77 6.80 15.96
CA GLN A 104 -7.07 5.58 15.58
C GLN A 104 -5.71 5.89 14.97
N PRO A 105 -4.62 5.23 15.38
CA PRO A 105 -3.32 5.43 14.76
C PRO A 105 -3.30 4.84 13.33
N LEU A 106 -2.91 5.66 12.35
CA LEU A 106 -2.86 5.29 10.93
C LEU A 106 -1.50 5.68 10.33
N LEU A 107 -0.84 4.71 9.70
CA LEU A 107 0.41 4.90 8.95
C LEU A 107 0.20 4.52 7.48
N ILE A 108 0.25 5.50 6.60
CA ILE A 108 0.21 5.31 5.15
C ILE A 108 1.64 5.45 4.63
N TYR A 109 2.04 4.55 3.74
CA TYR A 109 3.31 4.63 3.01
C TYR A 109 3.07 4.46 1.51
N GLU A 110 3.68 5.34 0.73
CA GLU A 110 3.59 5.32 -0.73
C GLU A 110 4.99 5.44 -1.36
N VAL A 111 5.21 4.68 -2.44
CA VAL A 111 6.55 4.46 -3.03
C VAL A 111 7.06 5.68 -3.79
N ALA A 112 6.16 6.49 -4.35
CA ALA A 112 6.52 7.67 -5.12
C ALA A 112 5.51 8.79 -4.88
N GLU A 113 5.96 10.04 -4.96
CA GLU A 113 5.08 11.21 -4.99
C GLU A 113 4.85 11.61 -6.45
N ASN A 114 3.63 11.97 -6.84
CA ASN A 114 3.35 12.44 -8.18
C ASN A 114 3.87 13.87 -8.37
N LYS A 115 5.14 14.01 -8.76
CA LYS A 115 5.73 15.32 -9.11
C LYS A 115 5.76 15.60 -10.60
N ILE A 116 5.26 14.69 -11.43
CA ILE A 116 5.40 14.81 -12.87
C ILE A 116 4.26 15.70 -13.39
N PRO A 117 4.56 16.84 -14.03
CA PRO A 117 3.52 17.64 -14.66
C PRO A 117 2.74 16.81 -15.67
N LEU A 118 1.41 16.94 -15.68
CA LEU A 118 0.54 16.12 -16.53
C LEU A 118 0.95 16.15 -18.01
N ILE A 119 1.37 17.32 -18.52
CA ILE A 119 1.86 17.49 -19.90
C ILE A 119 3.12 16.66 -20.16
N ALA A 120 4.07 16.67 -19.22
CA ALA A 120 5.28 15.86 -19.34
C ALA A 120 4.94 14.37 -19.28
N TRP A 121 4.01 13.97 -18.40
CA TRP A 121 3.53 12.59 -18.35
C TRP A 121 2.95 12.14 -19.70
N TRP A 122 2.05 12.93 -20.30
CA TRP A 122 1.48 12.63 -21.63
C TRP A 122 2.55 12.55 -22.73
N LEU A 123 3.52 13.47 -22.73
CA LEU A 123 4.58 13.51 -23.74
C LEU A 123 5.47 12.26 -23.70
N PHE A 124 5.82 11.81 -22.49
CA PHE A 124 6.70 10.66 -22.30
C PHE A 124 5.97 9.32 -22.20
N LEU A 125 4.63 9.33 -22.15
CA LEU A 125 3.81 8.12 -22.00
C LEU A 125 4.12 7.03 -23.05
N PRO A 126 4.28 7.32 -24.35
CA PRO A 126 4.62 6.27 -25.33
C PRO A 126 5.96 5.60 -25.03
N ILE A 127 6.95 6.39 -24.59
CA ILE A 127 8.29 5.90 -24.26
C ILE A 127 8.25 5.09 -22.97
N SER A 128 7.57 5.58 -21.93
CA SER A 128 7.48 4.89 -20.64
C SER A 128 6.74 3.56 -20.76
N LEU A 129 5.66 3.51 -21.56
CA LEU A 129 4.93 2.27 -21.85
C LEU A 129 5.82 1.26 -22.58
N ALA A 130 6.54 1.69 -23.61
CA ALA A 130 7.45 0.81 -24.35
C ALA A 130 8.56 0.24 -23.44
N LEU A 131 9.15 1.07 -22.58
CA LEU A 131 10.17 0.64 -21.62
C LEU A 131 9.62 -0.38 -20.62
N LEU A 132 8.43 -0.15 -20.06
CA LEU A 132 7.81 -1.08 -19.11
C LEU A 132 7.39 -2.39 -19.76
N ILE A 133 6.92 -2.36 -21.01
CA ILE A 133 6.64 -3.57 -21.80
C ILE A 133 7.93 -4.38 -21.97
N ILE A 134 9.00 -3.75 -22.46
CA ILE A 134 10.30 -4.42 -22.65
C ILE A 134 10.80 -4.99 -21.33
N MET A 135 10.75 -4.21 -20.24
CA MET A 135 11.16 -4.66 -18.92
C MET A 135 10.34 -5.88 -18.46
N SER A 136 9.02 -5.87 -18.67
CA SER A 136 8.15 -7.00 -18.33
C SER A 136 8.55 -8.29 -19.06
N LEU A 137 8.96 -8.21 -20.32
CA LEU A 137 9.42 -9.37 -21.09
C LEU A 137 10.68 -10.00 -20.48
N PHE A 138 11.59 -9.18 -19.94
CA PHE A 138 12.81 -9.65 -19.28
C PHE A 138 12.59 -10.11 -17.85
N MET A 139 11.67 -9.47 -17.10
CA MET A 139 11.44 -9.76 -15.69
C MET A 139 10.56 -10.99 -15.47
N THR A 140 9.64 -11.29 -16.40
CA THR A 140 8.68 -12.40 -16.26
C THR A 140 9.33 -13.75 -15.86
N PRO A 141 10.45 -14.21 -16.44
CA PRO A 141 11.07 -15.49 -16.07
C PRO A 141 11.56 -15.55 -14.62
N PHE A 142 11.79 -14.40 -13.99
CA PHE A 142 12.25 -14.28 -12.60
C PHE A 142 11.07 -14.17 -11.62
N CYS A 143 9.86 -13.91 -12.09
CA CYS A 143 8.65 -13.88 -11.27
C CYS A 143 8.18 -15.30 -10.98
N ARG A 144 8.22 -15.71 -9.71
CA ARG A 144 7.77 -17.05 -9.28
C ARG A 144 6.48 -16.98 -8.45
N PRO A 145 5.58 -17.97 -8.58
CA PRO A 145 5.64 -19.11 -9.49
C PRO A 145 5.31 -18.71 -10.94
N LEU A 146 6.02 -19.31 -11.90
CA LEU A 146 5.81 -19.05 -13.33
C LEU A 146 4.81 -20.06 -13.91
N THR A 147 3.66 -19.58 -14.37
CA THR A 147 2.63 -20.40 -15.00
C THR A 147 2.77 -20.41 -16.52
N TRP A 148 2.30 -21.47 -17.17
CA TRP A 148 2.31 -21.53 -18.64
C TRP A 148 1.43 -20.43 -19.26
N GLN A 149 0.32 -20.05 -18.59
CA GLN A 149 -0.51 -18.94 -19.06
C GLN A 149 0.27 -17.63 -19.05
N GLN A 150 1.09 -17.39 -18.02
CA GLN A 150 1.96 -16.20 -17.97
C GLN A 150 2.93 -16.17 -19.15
N LEU A 151 3.55 -17.30 -19.52
CA LEU A 151 4.43 -17.36 -20.68
C LEU A 151 3.70 -17.03 -21.99
N VAL A 152 2.51 -17.60 -22.21
CA VAL A 152 1.69 -17.33 -23.40
C VAL A 152 1.28 -15.85 -23.46
N PHE A 153 0.75 -15.32 -22.36
CA PHE A 153 0.26 -13.93 -22.31
C PHE A 153 1.35 -12.87 -22.09
N THR A 154 2.60 -13.30 -21.92
CA THR A 154 3.77 -12.42 -21.94
C THR A 154 4.42 -12.40 -23.32
N TYR A 155 4.68 -13.56 -23.94
CA TYR A 155 5.52 -13.64 -25.14
C TYR A 155 4.75 -13.83 -26.45
N LEU A 156 3.63 -14.55 -26.45
CA LEU A 156 2.87 -14.83 -27.67
C LEU A 156 1.79 -13.77 -27.92
N ILE A 157 1.02 -13.46 -26.89
CA ILE A 157 -0.03 -12.45 -26.92
C ILE A 157 0.26 -11.52 -25.74
N PRO A 158 0.99 -10.39 -25.91
CA PRO A 158 1.61 -9.62 -24.82
C PRO A 158 0.60 -8.78 -24.00
N VAL A 159 -0.47 -9.41 -23.52
CA VAL A 159 -1.50 -8.81 -22.66
C VAL A 159 -0.89 -8.43 -21.32
N ILE A 160 -0.09 -9.31 -20.71
CA ILE A 160 0.53 -9.04 -19.40
C ILE A 160 1.46 -7.83 -19.47
N PRO A 161 2.42 -7.74 -20.42
CA PRO A 161 3.28 -6.55 -20.56
C PRO A 161 2.51 -5.25 -20.74
N VAL A 162 1.45 -5.25 -21.57
CA VAL A 162 0.63 -4.05 -21.81
C VAL A 162 -0.12 -3.63 -20.55
N MET A 163 -0.77 -4.58 -19.87
CA MET A 163 -1.51 -4.30 -18.63
C MET A 163 -0.57 -3.87 -17.50
N TYR A 164 0.59 -4.50 -17.37
CA TYR A 164 1.63 -4.12 -16.42
C TYR A 164 2.15 -2.70 -16.65
N ALA A 165 2.44 -2.36 -17.91
CA ALA A 165 2.91 -1.02 -18.26
C ALA A 165 1.84 0.05 -17.97
N TRP A 166 0.58 -0.23 -18.32
CA TRP A 166 -0.53 0.66 -18.03
C TRP A 166 -0.74 0.84 -16.53
N ASP A 167 -0.76 -0.26 -15.77
CA ASP A 167 -0.94 -0.23 -14.31
C ASP A 167 0.13 0.60 -13.62
N GLY A 168 1.40 0.43 -14.02
CA GLY A 168 2.51 1.23 -13.50
C GLY A 168 2.38 2.73 -13.80
N GLN A 169 1.98 3.10 -15.02
CA GLN A 169 1.79 4.51 -15.40
C GLN A 169 0.55 5.13 -14.73
N ALA A 170 -0.55 4.38 -14.67
CA ALA A 170 -1.80 4.83 -14.08
C ALA A 170 -1.70 4.98 -12.55
N SER A 171 -0.87 4.17 -11.89
CA SER A 171 -0.60 4.30 -10.46
C SER A 171 0.15 5.59 -10.14
N LEU A 172 1.16 5.94 -10.94
CA LEU A 172 1.97 7.15 -10.74
C LEU A 172 1.15 8.44 -10.73
N VAL A 173 0.18 8.57 -11.65
CA VAL A 173 -0.66 9.78 -11.75
C VAL A 173 -1.73 9.86 -10.66
N ARG A 174 -2.06 8.73 -10.00
CA ARG A 174 -3.05 8.69 -8.91
C ARG A 174 -2.42 8.91 -7.54
N THR A 175 -1.09 8.88 -7.42
CA THR A 175 -0.47 9.13 -6.13
C THR A 175 -0.58 10.59 -5.73
N TYR A 176 -0.94 10.83 -4.48
CA TYR A 176 -1.16 12.17 -3.94
C TYR A 176 0.15 12.93 -3.74
N THR A 177 0.11 14.24 -4.00
CA THR A 177 1.18 15.17 -3.63
C THR A 177 1.10 15.54 -2.15
N PHE A 178 2.15 16.17 -1.61
CA PHE A 178 2.08 16.69 -0.25
C PHE A 178 1.03 17.78 -0.08
N ASP A 179 0.75 18.58 -1.11
CA ASP A 179 -0.29 19.61 -1.04
C ASP A 179 -1.69 18.98 -1.06
N ASP A 180 -1.91 17.95 -1.88
CA ASP A 180 -3.16 17.17 -1.85
C ASP A 180 -3.38 16.56 -0.46
N ILE A 181 -2.34 15.98 0.13
CA ILE A 181 -2.43 15.36 1.47
C ILE A 181 -2.80 16.40 2.52
N ARG A 182 -2.19 17.60 2.48
CA ARG A 182 -2.52 18.69 3.40
C ARG A 182 -3.97 19.12 3.26
N GLU A 183 -4.47 19.22 2.03
CA GLU A 183 -5.88 19.53 1.77
C GLU A 183 -6.81 18.43 2.31
N LEU A 184 -6.46 17.16 2.09
CA LEU A 184 -7.23 16.00 2.55
C LEU A 184 -7.24 15.87 4.08
N THR A 185 -6.13 16.14 4.76
CA THR A 185 -6.05 16.10 6.23
C THR A 185 -6.75 17.28 6.90
N GLY A 186 -6.99 18.37 6.16
CA GLY A 186 -7.64 19.57 6.66
C GLY A 186 -6.82 20.33 7.71
N SER A 187 -7.50 21.12 8.54
CA SER A 187 -6.87 21.92 9.59
C SER A 187 -6.36 21.06 10.75
N PRO A 188 -5.27 21.47 11.43
CA PRO A 188 -4.77 20.77 12.61
C PRO A 188 -5.86 20.61 13.68
N SER A 189 -5.93 19.42 14.27
CA SER A 189 -6.76 19.13 15.45
C SER A 189 -5.93 19.23 16.73
N THR A 190 -6.56 19.59 17.85
CA THR A 190 -5.88 19.63 19.17
C THR A 190 -5.59 18.23 19.71
N ASP A 191 -6.42 17.26 19.32
CA ASP A 191 -6.42 15.92 19.90
C ASP A 191 -5.78 14.87 19.00
N TYR A 192 -5.44 15.24 17.76
CA TYR A 192 -4.92 14.34 16.75
C TYR A 192 -3.92 15.06 15.84
N VAL A 193 -2.76 14.44 15.61
CA VAL A 193 -1.65 15.02 14.86
C VAL A 193 -1.38 14.21 13.60
N TRP A 194 -1.20 14.91 12.49
CA TRP A 194 -0.68 14.38 11.24
C TRP A 194 0.79 14.77 11.08
N ASP A 195 1.64 13.76 10.89
CA ASP A 195 3.04 13.88 10.52
C ASP A 195 3.21 13.37 9.09
N VAL A 196 3.56 14.26 8.17
CA VAL A 196 3.68 13.98 6.74
C VAL A 196 5.07 14.34 6.28
N GLY A 197 5.77 13.40 5.66
CA GLY A 197 7.15 13.63 5.26
C GLY A 197 7.70 12.62 4.26
N PRO A 198 8.87 12.91 3.68
CA PRO A 198 9.58 11.96 2.84
C PRO A 198 10.03 10.75 3.67
N ALA A 199 9.85 9.55 3.11
CA ALA A 199 10.42 8.35 3.69
C ALA A 199 11.84 8.15 3.15
N MET A 200 12.78 7.85 4.05
CA MET A 200 14.19 7.68 3.71
C MET A 200 14.59 6.22 3.89
N ASN A 201 15.42 5.71 2.98
CA ASN A 201 16.05 4.41 3.14
C ASN A 201 17.26 4.47 4.09
N ALA A 202 17.86 3.31 4.38
CA ALA A 202 19.04 3.21 5.26
C ALA A 202 20.27 4.02 4.80
N LYS A 203 20.31 4.46 3.53
CA LYS A 203 21.37 5.31 2.97
C LYS A 203 21.00 6.79 2.94
N GLY A 204 19.90 7.18 3.59
CA GLY A 204 19.41 8.57 3.62
C GLY A 204 18.83 9.06 2.30
N LYS A 205 18.60 8.19 1.31
CA LYS A 205 17.95 8.57 0.05
C LYS A 205 16.44 8.42 0.18
N ARG A 206 15.70 9.33 -0.44
CA ARG A 206 14.24 9.26 -0.52
C ARG A 206 13.80 7.97 -1.19
N SER A 207 12.90 7.22 -0.54
CA SER A 207 12.32 5.97 -1.03
C SER A 207 10.79 5.99 -1.10
N GLY A 208 10.18 7.15 -0.87
CA GLY A 208 8.73 7.34 -0.88
C GLY A 208 8.32 8.52 -0.01
N TYR A 209 7.10 8.44 0.53
CA TYR A 209 6.62 9.31 1.59
C TYR A 209 5.72 8.56 2.56
N TYR A 210 5.50 9.15 3.73
CA TYR A 210 4.58 8.64 4.73
C TYR A 210 3.57 9.70 5.15
N ILE A 211 2.40 9.23 5.59
CA ILE A 211 1.38 10.00 6.30
C ILE A 211 1.15 9.26 7.60
N PHE A 212 1.45 9.86 8.73
CA PHE A 212 1.29 9.24 10.03
C PHE A 212 0.36 10.07 10.91
N GLY A 213 -0.83 9.54 11.15
CA GLY A 213 -1.82 10.11 12.04
C GLY A 213 -1.83 9.38 13.38
N HIS A 214 -1.90 10.12 14.47
CA HIS A 214 -2.09 9.54 15.79
C HIS A 214 -2.69 10.54 16.79
N PRO A 215 -3.37 10.06 17.85
CA PRO A 215 -3.84 10.92 18.93
C PRO A 215 -2.67 11.58 19.67
N VAL A 216 -2.91 12.79 20.17
CA VAL A 216 -2.03 13.46 21.13
C VAL A 216 -2.12 12.73 22.46
N LYS A 217 -0.98 12.53 23.13
CA LYS A 217 -0.93 11.87 24.44
C LYS A 217 -1.47 12.74 25.55
#